data_AF-A0A699I7P0-F1
#
_entry.id   AF-A0A699I7P0-F1
#
_cell.length_a   1.000
_cell.length_b   1.000
_cell.length_c   1.000
_cell.angle_alpha   90.00
_cell.angle_beta   90.00
_cell.angle_gamma   90.00
#
_symmetry.space_group_name_H-M   'P 1'
#
loop_
_entity.id
_entity.type
_entity.pdbx_description
1 polymer ?
#
loop_
_entity_poly.entity_id
_entity_poly.type
_entity_poly.pdbx_seq_one_letter_code
_entity_poly.pdbx_strand_id
1 'polypeptide(L)'
;MDDEPMWAADCVVALTPGFAITIPKTANEFAIKGNHLTLVKGNQFDGRTKTNPHKHIHEFLRICDMFKYRDTENKVVRLMMFPLSLTGEAKTWLDKLNEGTIETWDEL
;
A
#
# COMPACT_ATOMS: atom_id res chain seq x y z
N MET A 1 17.19 31.46 -3.98
CA MET A 1 15.72 31.32 -4.14
C MET A 1 15.56 30.07 -4.96
N ASP A 2 15.69 28.94 -4.27
CA ASP A 2 15.69 27.62 -4.88
C ASP A 2 14.23 27.18 -4.93
N ASP A 3 13.60 27.39 -6.09
CA ASP A 3 12.29 26.83 -6.42
C ASP A 3 12.47 25.34 -6.72
N GLU A 4 12.56 24.54 -5.65
CA GLU A 4 12.50 23.10 -5.74
C GLU A 4 11.08 22.67 -6.16
N PRO A 5 10.92 21.97 -7.29
CA PRO A 5 9.59 21.69 -7.80
C PRO A 5 8.89 20.66 -6.90
N MET A 6 7.64 20.94 -6.56
CA MET A 6 6.78 20.23 -5.58
C MET A 6 6.61 18.70 -5.80
N TRP A 7 7.15 18.16 -6.89
CA TRP A 7 7.17 16.73 -7.21
C TRP A 7 8.50 16.04 -6.86
N ALA A 8 9.52 16.79 -6.41
CA ALA A 8 10.82 16.28 -5.95
C ALA A 8 10.75 15.61 -4.57
N ALA A 9 9.57 15.52 -3.96
CA ALA A 9 9.34 14.60 -2.86
C ALA A 9 9.38 13.17 -3.42
N ASP A 10 10.57 12.59 -3.48
CA ASP A 10 10.71 11.17 -3.18
C ASP A 10 10.09 11.00 -1.80
N CYS A 11 8.80 10.63 -1.79
CA CYS A 11 8.09 10.31 -0.57
C CYS A 11 8.79 9.09 0.02
N VAL A 12 9.78 9.32 0.88
CA VAL A 12 10.19 8.36 1.89
C VAL A 12 8.99 8.28 2.81
N VAL A 13 8.03 7.43 2.44
CA VAL A 13 6.87 7.14 3.26
C VAL A 13 7.41 6.39 4.47
N ALA A 14 7.82 7.13 5.50
CA ALA A 14 8.04 6.57 6.81
C ALA A 14 6.66 6.16 7.33
N LEU A 15 6.26 4.93 7.01
CA LEU A 15 5.06 4.30 7.55
C LEU A 15 5.27 4.21 9.06
N THR A 16 4.57 5.09 9.77
CA THR A 16 4.68 5.28 11.21
C THR A 16 4.29 4.00 11.96
N PRO A 17 5.04 3.60 13.00
CA PRO A 17 4.73 2.45 13.86
C PRO A 17 3.43 2.76 14.62
N GLY A 18 2.36 2.07 14.24
CA GLY A 18 1.00 2.38 14.68
C GLY A 18 -0.09 1.83 13.76
N PHE A 19 0.28 1.32 12.57
CA PHE A 19 -0.62 0.51 11.74
C PHE A 19 -0.52 -0.97 12.11
N ALA A 20 -1.61 -1.70 11.89
CA ALA A 20 -1.69 -3.15 12.08
C ALA A 20 -0.71 -3.98 11.24
N ILE A 21 -0.17 -3.36 10.19
CA ILE A 21 0.81 -3.93 9.29
C ILE A 21 2.22 -3.60 9.79
N THR A 22 2.96 -4.64 10.16
CA THR A 22 4.39 -4.51 10.43
C THR A 22 5.15 -4.72 9.13
N ILE A 23 5.93 -3.72 8.71
CA ILE A 23 6.75 -3.84 7.50
C ILE A 23 8.05 -4.52 7.88
N PRO A 24 8.37 -5.69 7.31
CA PRO A 24 9.67 -6.30 7.54
C PRO A 24 10.76 -5.35 7.04
N LYS A 25 11.80 -5.14 7.85
CA LYS A 25 12.96 -4.31 7.51
C LYS A 25 13.73 -4.94 6.35
N THR A 26 13.28 -4.70 5.13
CA THR A 26 14.00 -5.04 3.91
C THR A 26 15.23 -4.13 3.81
N ALA A 27 16.41 -4.73 3.66
CA ALA A 27 17.69 -4.04 3.51
C ALA A 27 17.81 -3.17 2.22
N ASN A 28 16.72 -3.02 1.47
CA ASN A 28 16.63 -2.31 0.21
C ASN A 28 15.54 -1.24 0.38
N GLU A 29 15.92 0.04 0.39
CA GLU A 29 14.97 1.15 0.22
C GLU A 29 14.37 1.05 -1.19
N PHE A 30 13.19 0.45 -1.33
CA PHE A 30 12.46 0.53 -2.58
C PHE A 30 11.78 1.91 -2.66
N ALA A 31 12.11 2.67 -3.71
CA ALA A 31 11.40 3.90 -4.00
C ALA A 31 10.02 3.57 -4.58
N ILE A 32 8.96 3.88 -3.83
CA ILE A 32 7.60 3.90 -4.38
C ILE A 32 7.45 5.18 -5.18
N LYS A 33 7.48 5.05 -6.51
CA LYS A 33 7.31 6.21 -7.41
C LYS A 33 5.90 6.78 -7.30
N GLY A 34 5.77 8.10 -7.41
CA GLY A 34 4.47 8.80 -7.28
C GLY A 34 3.39 8.31 -8.26
N ASN A 35 3.77 7.91 -9.48
CA ASN A 35 2.84 7.32 -10.45
C ASN A 35 2.26 5.97 -9.99
N HIS A 36 3.03 5.14 -9.27
CA HIS A 36 2.56 3.88 -8.69
C HIS A 36 1.51 4.14 -7.62
N LEU A 37 1.76 5.14 -6.77
CA LEU A 37 0.81 5.57 -5.75
C LEU A 37 -0.50 6.07 -6.35
N THR A 38 -0.44 6.85 -7.42
CA THR A 38 -1.64 7.32 -8.13
C THR A 38 -2.49 6.17 -8.67
N LEU A 39 -1.86 5.13 -9.21
CA LEU A 39 -2.59 3.94 -9.70
C LEU A 39 -3.29 3.19 -8.58
N VAL A 40 -2.61 2.96 -7.45
CA VAL A 40 -3.20 2.31 -6.27
C VAL A 40 -4.35 3.14 -5.70
N LYS A 41 -4.21 4.47 -5.65
CA LYS A 41 -5.29 5.38 -5.25
C LYS A 41 -6.46 5.43 -6.24
N GLY A 42 -6.28 4.98 -7.48
CA GLY A 42 -7.34 4.83 -8.46
C GLY A 42 -8.23 3.60 -8.23
N ASN A 43 -7.73 2.60 -7.50
CA ASN A 43 -8.45 1.37 -7.15
C ASN A 43 -8.81 1.37 -5.66
N GLN A 44 -9.76 2.22 -5.26
CA GLN A 44 -10.19 2.33 -3.86
C GLN A 44 -11.26 1.29 -3.50
N PHE A 45 -11.15 0.72 -2.31
CA PHE A 45 -12.15 -0.17 -1.71
C PHE A 45 -12.68 0.40 -0.40
N ASP A 46 -13.99 0.63 -0.34
CA ASP A 46 -14.66 1.26 0.80
C ASP A 46 -15.21 0.25 1.83
N GLY A 47 -15.19 -1.04 1.52
CA GLY A 47 -15.72 -2.10 2.39
C GLY A 47 -17.24 -2.25 2.40
N ARG A 48 -17.97 -1.53 1.55
CA ARG A 48 -19.44 -1.57 1.54
C ARG A 48 -19.98 -2.76 0.75
N THR A 49 -21.23 -3.14 1.00
CA THR A 49 -21.90 -4.27 0.33
C THR A 49 -21.97 -4.17 -1.21
N LYS A 50 -21.79 -2.97 -1.78
CA LYS A 50 -21.79 -2.74 -3.23
C LYS A 50 -20.42 -2.92 -3.88
N THR A 51 -19.34 -2.91 -3.10
CA THR A 51 -17.99 -3.10 -3.62
C THR A 51 -17.63 -4.59 -3.58
N ASN A 52 -17.03 -5.09 -4.67
CA ASN A 52 -16.68 -6.50 -4.77
C ASN A 52 -15.21 -6.68 -4.35
N PRO A 53 -14.93 -7.34 -3.21
CA PRO A 53 -13.56 -7.50 -2.71
C PRO A 53 -12.67 -8.31 -3.66
N HIS A 54 -13.24 -9.27 -4.39
CA HIS A 54 -12.49 -10.10 -5.35
C HIS A 54 -12.07 -9.29 -6.58
N LYS A 55 -12.92 -8.37 -7.04
CA LYS A 55 -12.55 -7.45 -8.14
C LYS A 55 -11.47 -6.47 -7.69
N HIS A 56 -11.61 -5.94 -6.48
CA HIS A 56 -10.63 -5.04 -5.89
C HIS A 56 -9.25 -5.69 -5.79
N ILE A 57 -9.16 -6.87 -5.18
CA ILE A 57 -7.88 -7.56 -4.99
C ILE A 57 -7.23 -7.94 -6.32
N HIS A 58 -8.02 -8.38 -7.30
CA HIS A 58 -7.52 -8.70 -8.63
C HIS A 58 -6.89 -7.48 -9.32
N GLU A 59 -7.58 -6.34 -9.28
CA GLU A 59 -7.06 -5.11 -9.90
C GLU A 59 -5.85 -4.55 -9.12
N PHE A 60 -5.87 -4.63 -7.79
CA PHE A 60 -4.75 -4.25 -6.96
C PHE A 60 -3.48 -5.05 -7.29
N LEU A 61 -3.60 -6.39 -7.39
CA LEU A 61 -2.49 -7.26 -7.76
C LEU A 61 -1.96 -6.93 -9.16
N ARG A 62 -2.86 -6.69 -10.12
CA ARG A 62 -2.49 -6.28 -11.47
C ARG A 62 -1.70 -4.97 -11.48
N ILE A 63 -2.11 -3.98 -10.69
CA ILE A 63 -1.39 -2.71 -10.53
C ILE A 63 0.00 -2.97 -9.93
N CYS A 64 0.10 -3.78 -8.88
CA CYS A 64 1.38 -4.14 -8.25
C CYS A 64 2.35 -4.82 -9.21
N ASP A 65 1.86 -5.74 -10.05
CA ASP A 65 2.68 -6.46 -11.03
C ASP A 65 3.27 -5.54 -12.11
N MET A 66 2.64 -4.39 -12.40
CA MET A 66 3.18 -3.40 -13.35
C MET A 66 4.47 -2.74 -12.86
N PHE A 67 4.73 -2.76 -11.55
CA PHE A 67 5.83 -2.01 -10.95
C PHE A 67 7.20 -2.71 -11.04
N LYS A 68 7.25 -3.95 -11.53
CA LYS A 68 8.48 -4.74 -11.79
C LYS A 68 9.42 -4.87 -10.57
N TYR A 69 8.88 -5.10 -9.37
CA TYR A 69 9.68 -5.46 -8.20
C TYR A 69 10.12 -6.94 -8.26
N ARG A 70 11.23 -7.31 -7.60
CA ARG A 70 11.61 -8.73 -7.46
C ARG A 70 10.51 -9.48 -6.70
N ASP A 71 10.30 -10.76 -6.98
CA ASP A 71 9.24 -11.57 -6.33
C ASP A 71 9.23 -11.49 -4.80
N THR A 72 10.41 -11.50 -4.18
CA THR A 72 10.57 -11.38 -2.72
C THR A 72 10.22 -9.98 -2.19
N GLU A 73 10.40 -8.94 -2.99
CA GLU A 73 10.06 -7.54 -2.67
C GLU A 73 8.57 -7.28 -2.96
N ASN A 74 7.97 -8.03 -3.88
CA ASN A 74 6.60 -7.85 -4.34
C ASN A 74 5.56 -8.03 -3.23
N LYS A 75 5.73 -9.03 -2.36
CA LYS A 75 4.85 -9.24 -1.19
C LYS A 75 4.92 -8.08 -0.20
N VAL A 76 6.13 -7.57 0.07
CA VAL A 76 6.34 -6.44 0.98
C VAL A 76 5.73 -5.17 0.39
N VAL A 77 5.96 -4.90 -0.90
CA VAL A 77 5.35 -3.76 -1.61
C VAL A 77 3.82 -3.83 -1.61
N ARG A 78 3.24 -5.00 -1.90
CA ARG A 78 1.78 -5.20 -1.83
C ARG A 78 1.27 -4.86 -0.44
N LEU A 79 1.94 -5.35 0.61
CA LEU A 79 1.56 -5.10 1.99
C LEU A 79 1.59 -3.60 2.35
N MET A 80 2.60 -2.85 1.88
CA MET A 80 2.66 -1.39 2.11
C MET A 80 1.66 -0.57 1.30
N MET A 81 1.35 -1.01 0.08
CA MET A 81 0.45 -0.29 -0.82
C MET A 81 -1.02 -0.56 -0.51
N PHE A 82 -1.34 -1.73 0.05
CA PHE A 82 -2.70 -2.15 0.31
C PHE A 82 -3.49 -1.16 1.20
N PRO A 83 -2.94 -0.63 2.31
CA PRO A 83 -3.61 0.41 3.11
C PRO A 83 -3.98 1.67 2.34
N LEU A 84 -3.25 1.98 1.26
CA LEU A 84 -3.48 3.14 0.41
C LEU A 84 -4.61 2.89 -0.59
N SER A 85 -4.95 1.62 -0.83
CA SER A 85 -6.10 1.19 -1.63
C SER A 85 -7.41 1.15 -0.83
N LEU A 86 -7.36 1.29 0.50
CA LEU A 86 -8.54 1.26 1.35
C LEU A 86 -9.07 2.65 1.67
N THR A 87 -10.40 2.75 1.75
CA THR A 87 -11.13 3.92 2.22
C THR A 87 -12.32 3.50 3.08
N GLY A 88 -13.04 4.46 3.66
CA GLY A 88 -14.30 4.23 4.36
C GLY A 88 -14.22 3.16 5.47
N GLU A 89 -15.14 2.20 5.41
CA GLU A 89 -15.28 1.15 6.44
C GLU A 89 -14.11 0.15 6.40
N ALA A 90 -13.60 -0.16 5.21
CA ALA A 90 -12.44 -1.03 5.07
C ALA A 90 -11.18 -0.43 5.71
N LYS A 91 -10.94 0.87 5.51
CA LYS A 91 -9.83 1.56 6.18
C LYS A 91 -10.00 1.61 7.69
N THR A 92 -11.21 1.94 8.14
CA THR A 92 -11.56 1.94 9.57
C THR A 92 -11.36 0.57 10.21
N TRP A 93 -11.63 -0.52 9.50
CA TRP A 93 -11.37 -1.87 9.97
C TRP A 93 -9.87 -2.13 10.14
N LEU A 94 -9.06 -1.78 9.15
CA LEU A 94 -7.61 -1.97 9.20
C LEU A 94 -6.97 -1.15 10.34
N ASP A 95 -7.43 0.09 10.55
CA ASP A 95 -6.93 0.98 11.61
C ASP A 95 -7.29 0.50 13.03
N LYS A 96 -8.27 -0.41 13.17
CA LYS A 96 -8.71 -0.99 14.45
C LYS A 96 -7.95 -2.26 14.83
N LEU A 97 -7.22 -2.86 13.91
CA LEU A 97 -6.40 -4.04 14.20
C LEU A 97 -5.21 -3.62 15.08
N ASN A 98 -4.77 -4.52 15.96
CA ASN A 98 -3.61 -4.26 16.80
C ASN A 98 -2.34 -4.22 15.94
N GLU A 99 -1.34 -3.44 16.38
CA GLU A 99 -0.01 -3.47 15.77
C GLU A 99 0.54 -4.90 15.69
N GLY A 100 1.13 -5.27 14.56
CA GLY A 100 1.69 -6.61 14.35
C GLY A 100 0.66 -7.71 14.14
N THR A 101 -0.62 -7.37 13.89
CA THR A 101 -1.62 -8.39 13.54
C THR A 101 -1.37 -8.98 12.15
N ILE A 102 -0.82 -8.18 11.24
CA ILE A 102 -0.51 -8.60 9.87
C ILE A 102 0.97 -8.34 9.59
N GLU A 103 1.75 -9.39 9.43
CA GLU A 103 3.18 -9.35 9.14
C GLU A 103 3.48 -9.76 7.69
N THR A 104 2.59 -10.55 7.07
CA THR A 104 2.77 -11.03 5.70
C THR A 104 1.55 -10.79 4.82
N TRP A 105 1.77 -10.71 3.50
CA TRP A 105 0.68 -10.58 2.51
C TRP A 105 -0.31 -11.75 2.57
N ASP A 106 0.16 -12.94 2.94
CA ASP A 106 -0.66 -14.16 2.98
C ASP A 106 -1.59 -14.21 4.22
N GLU A 107 -1.39 -13.32 5.21
CA GLU A 107 -2.26 -13.17 6.39
C GLU A 107 -3.43 -12.20 6.18
N LEU A 108 -3.43 -11.49 5.04
CA LEU A 108 -4.38 -10.46 4.68
C LEU A 108 -5.54 -11.04 3.83
#